data_AF-F7K032-F1
#
_entry.id   AF-F7K032-F1
#
_cell.length_a   1.000
_cell.length_b   1.000
_cell.length_c   1.000
_cell.angle_alpha   90.00
_cell.angle_beta   90.00
_cell.angle_gamma   90.00
#
_symmetry.space_group_name_H-M   'P 1'
#
loop_
_entity.id
_entity.type
_entity.pdbx_description
1 polymer ?
#
loop_
_entity_poly.entity_id
_entity_poly.type
_entity_poly.pdbx_seq_one_letter_code
_entity_poly.pdbx_strand_id
1 'polypeptide(L)'
;MDIQNISKKDREVTISLSADELVKICNTFYQTEGRKDDLYHKLYSELMIARDLCQYGHIDNFCLSRIVKNRNSCMDKIKGGVLPQKQAEIFNTYIV
;
A
#
# COMPACT_ATOMS: atom_id res chain seq x y z
N MET A 1 -14.36 -7.05 8.01
CA MET A 1 -13.47 -6.07 8.62
C MET A 1 -13.72 -6.22 10.08
N ASP A 2 -12.69 -6.55 10.83
CA ASP A 2 -12.82 -6.83 12.26
C ASP A 2 -11.76 -6.06 13.03
N ILE A 3 -12.19 -5.29 14.03
CA ILE A 3 -11.29 -4.47 14.85
C ILE A 3 -10.68 -5.35 15.93
N GLN A 4 -9.38 -5.59 15.84
CA GLN A 4 -8.65 -6.42 16.81
C GLN A 4 -8.21 -5.64 18.04
N ASN A 5 -7.81 -4.37 17.86
CA ASN A 5 -7.30 -3.52 18.94
C ASN A 5 -7.42 -2.04 18.61
N ILE A 6 -7.66 -1.20 19.62
CA ILE A 6 -7.63 0.26 19.52
C ILE A 6 -6.75 0.81 20.66
N SER A 7 -5.67 1.52 20.32
CA SER A 7 -4.85 2.26 21.28
C SER A 7 -5.05 3.76 21.13
N LYS A 8 -5.73 4.39 22.09
CA LYS A 8 -5.87 5.86 22.13
C LYS A 8 -4.54 6.54 22.44
N LYS A 9 -3.69 5.91 23.25
CA LYS A 9 -2.38 6.43 23.65
C LYS A 9 -1.45 6.54 22.44
N ASP A 10 -1.41 5.48 21.64
CA ASP A 10 -0.50 5.39 20.49
C ASP A 10 -1.14 5.94 19.20
N ARG A 11 -2.45 6.21 19.23
CA ARG A 11 -3.27 6.68 18.09
C ARG A 11 -3.30 5.68 16.93
N GLU A 12 -3.41 4.40 17.28
CA GLU A 12 -3.35 3.29 16.33
C GLU A 12 -4.55 2.36 16.47
N VAL A 13 -4.89 1.70 15.35
CA VAL A 13 -5.91 0.65 15.28
C VAL A 13 -5.33 -0.54 14.51
N THR A 14 -5.60 -1.74 15.01
CA THR A 14 -5.31 -2.99 14.30
C THR A 14 -6.62 -3.58 13.79
N ILE A 15 -6.72 -3.79 12.49
CA ILE A 15 -7.91 -4.36 11.84
C ILE A 15 -7.52 -5.59 11.01
N SER A 16 -8.40 -6.58 10.99
CA SER A 16 -8.38 -7.66 10.00
C SER A 16 -9.31 -7.29 8.84
N LEU A 17 -8.85 -7.45 7.61
CA LEU A 17 -9.59 -7.13 6.38
C LEU A 17 -9.66 -8.38 5.50
N SER A 18 -10.81 -8.62 4.89
CA SER A 18 -10.92 -9.60 3.81
C SER A 18 -10.35 -9.04 2.49
N ALA A 19 -10.07 -9.92 1.52
CA ALA A 19 -9.66 -9.50 0.19
C ALA A 19 -10.67 -8.54 -0.46
N ASP A 20 -11.97 -8.81 -0.33
CA ASP A 20 -13.04 -7.97 -0.87
C ASP A 20 -13.05 -6.56 -0.26
N GLU A 21 -12.77 -6.46 1.03
CA GLU A 21 -12.71 -5.17 1.73
C GLU A 21 -11.48 -4.37 1.32
N LEU A 22 -10.33 -5.02 1.18
CA LEU A 22 -9.14 -4.41 0.61
C LEU A 22 -9.42 -3.87 -0.80
N VAL A 23 -10.13 -4.63 -1.65
CA VAL A 23 -10.54 -4.16 -2.98
C VAL A 23 -11.40 -2.89 -2.88
N LYS A 24 -12.41 -2.87 -2.01
CA LYS A 24 -13.27 -1.69 -1.83
C LYS A 24 -12.48 -0.47 -1.35
N ILE A 25 -11.60 -0.65 -0.37
CA ILE A 25 -10.73 0.43 0.13
C ILE A 25 -9.83 0.94 -1.00
N CYS A 26 -9.12 0.07 -1.71
CA CYS A 26 -8.25 0.47 -2.82
C CYS A 26 -9.01 1.19 -3.94
N ASN A 27 -10.26 0.83 -4.21
CA ASN A 27 -11.10 1.50 -5.20
C ASN A 27 -11.49 2.92 -4.74
N THR A 28 -11.78 3.11 -3.45
CA THR A 28 -12.01 4.45 -2.88
C THR A 28 -10.79 5.35 -3.03
N PHE A 29 -9.59 4.83 -2.72
CA PHE A 29 -8.35 5.56 -2.97
C PHE A 29 -8.19 5.89 -4.46
N TYR A 30 -8.39 4.92 -5.35
CA TYR A 30 -8.29 5.14 -6.79
C TYR A 30 -9.18 6.28 -7.30
N GLN A 31 -10.42 6.34 -6.80
CA GLN A 31 -11.43 7.34 -7.17
C GLN A 31 -11.28 8.69 -6.44
N THR A 32 -10.34 8.81 -5.49
CA THR A 32 -10.16 10.05 -4.73
C THR A 32 -9.78 11.20 -5.66
N GLU A 33 -10.61 12.24 -5.66
CA GLU A 33 -10.40 13.52 -6.34
C GLU A 33 -9.65 14.51 -5.42
N GLY A 34 -8.98 15.51 -6.01
CA GLY A 34 -8.29 16.56 -5.26
C GLY A 34 -6.79 16.30 -5.03
N ARG A 35 -6.19 17.12 -4.15
CA ARG A 35 -4.74 17.09 -3.89
C ARG A 35 -4.38 15.83 -3.11
N LYS A 36 -3.48 15.03 -3.69
CA LYS A 36 -2.89 13.84 -3.08
C LYS A 36 -1.58 14.25 -2.41
N ASP A 37 -1.49 14.00 -1.11
CA ASP A 37 -0.30 14.29 -0.31
C ASP A 37 0.56 13.02 -0.12
N ASP A 38 1.68 13.18 0.59
CA ASP A 38 2.62 12.09 0.81
C ASP A 38 1.99 10.94 1.58
N LEU A 39 1.08 11.25 2.52
CA LEU A 39 0.38 10.24 3.31
C LEU A 39 -0.56 9.41 2.43
N TYR A 40 -1.34 10.05 1.56
CA TYR A 40 -2.19 9.36 0.59
C TYR A 40 -1.37 8.37 -0.25
N HIS A 41 -0.25 8.84 -0.81
CA HIS A 41 0.57 8.04 -1.71
C HIS A 41 1.23 6.86 -1.00
N LYS A 42 1.74 7.08 0.23
CA LYS A 42 2.29 6.01 1.06
C LYS A 42 1.22 4.95 1.36
N LEU A 43 0.09 5.36 1.96
CA LEU A 43 -0.99 4.45 2.36
C LEU A 43 -1.54 3.68 1.16
N TYR A 44 -1.77 4.36 0.04
CA TYR A 44 -2.33 3.70 -1.13
C TYR A 44 -1.38 2.62 -1.67
N SER A 45 -0.08 2.90 -1.69
CA SER A 45 0.91 1.91 -2.16
C SER A 45 1.00 0.69 -1.25
N GLU A 46 0.85 0.85 0.07
CA GLU A 46 0.83 -0.25 1.04
C GLU A 46 -0.44 -1.09 0.89
N LEU A 47 -1.59 -0.44 0.71
CA LEU A 47 -2.87 -1.12 0.48
C LEU A 47 -2.89 -1.91 -0.84
N MET A 48 -2.24 -1.40 -1.90
CA MET A 48 -2.10 -2.12 -3.17
C MET A 48 -1.32 -3.43 -3.01
N ILE A 49 -0.22 -3.40 -2.25
CA ILE A 49 0.57 -4.60 -1.93
C ILE A 49 -0.30 -5.61 -1.18
N ALA A 50 -0.95 -5.17 -0.11
CA ALA A 50 -1.82 -6.03 0.71
C ALA A 50 -2.96 -6.63 -0.11
N ARG A 51 -3.64 -5.83 -0.94
CA ARG A 51 -4.74 -6.29 -1.79
C ARG A 51 -4.28 -7.36 -2.76
N ASP A 52 -3.22 -7.13 -3.53
CA ASP A 52 -2.85 -8.04 -4.62
C ASP A 52 -2.30 -9.37 -4.09
N LEU A 53 -1.51 -9.32 -3.01
CA LEU A 53 -1.03 -10.54 -2.36
C LEU A 53 -2.16 -11.32 -1.69
N CYS A 54 -3.09 -10.62 -1.02
CA CYS A 54 -4.23 -11.27 -0.37
C CYS A 54 -5.21 -11.86 -1.39
N GLN A 55 -5.46 -11.16 -2.50
CA GLN A 55 -6.47 -11.53 -3.49
C GLN A 55 -5.94 -12.53 -4.53
N TYR A 56 -4.72 -12.34 -5.01
CA TYR A 56 -4.17 -13.08 -6.15
C TYR A 56 -2.93 -13.91 -5.80
N GLY A 57 -2.34 -13.73 -4.61
CA GLY A 57 -1.11 -14.41 -4.20
C GLY A 57 0.14 -13.93 -4.93
N HIS A 58 0.06 -12.87 -5.72
CA HIS A 58 1.20 -12.31 -6.47
C HIS A 58 0.97 -10.83 -6.79
N ILE A 59 2.04 -10.14 -7.19
CA ILE A 59 2.00 -8.76 -7.69
C ILE A 59 2.46 -8.80 -9.14
N ASP A 60 1.58 -8.38 -10.06
CA ASP A 60 1.92 -8.29 -11.48
C ASP A 60 2.67 -7.00 -11.82
N ASN A 61 3.20 -6.92 -13.05
CA ASN A 61 3.95 -5.74 -13.51
C ASN A 61 3.09 -4.45 -13.51
N PHE A 62 1.78 -4.58 -13.71
CA PHE A 62 0.88 -3.43 -13.74
C PHE A 62 0.72 -2.83 -12.34
N CYS A 63 0.43 -3.66 -11.34
CA CYS A 63 0.33 -3.24 -9.95
C CYS A 63 1.68 -2.72 -9.44
N LEU A 64 2.78 -3.42 -9.74
CA LEU A 64 4.13 -2.99 -9.37
C LEU A 64 4.43 -1.57 -9.91
N SER A 65 4.11 -1.29 -11.17
CA SER A 65 4.32 0.03 -11.76
C SER A 65 3.56 1.14 -11.01
N ARG A 66 2.35 0.84 -10.51
CA ARG A 66 1.53 1.76 -9.74
C ARG A 66 2.02 1.95 -8.31
N ILE A 67 2.51 0.88 -7.67
CA ILE A 67 3.15 0.95 -6.35
C ILE A 67 4.37 1.87 -6.43
N VAL A 68 5.26 1.64 -7.40
CA VAL A 68 6.45 2.47 -7.62
C VAL A 68 6.08 3.92 -7.89
N LYS A 69 5.07 4.16 -8.74
CA LYS A 69 4.58 5.52 -9.01
C LYS A 69 4.13 6.25 -7.74
N ASN A 70 3.35 5.60 -6.88
CA ASN A 70 2.91 6.21 -5.63
C ASN A 70 4.08 6.45 -4.66
N ARG A 71 4.99 5.49 -4.52
CA ARG A 71 6.16 5.65 -3.64
C ARG A 71 7.08 6.79 -4.09
N ASN A 72 7.24 6.99 -5.40
CA ASN A 72 7.98 8.12 -5.97
C ASN A 72 7.32 9.47 -5.68
N SER A 73 6.02 9.48 -5.43
CA SER A 73 5.25 10.69 -5.14
C SER A 73 5.26 11.08 -3.67
N CYS A 74 5.63 10.19 -2.73
CA CYS A 74 5.69 10.50 -1.28
C CYS A 74 7.07 10.40 -0.64
N MET A 75 8.00 9.64 -1.22
CA MET A 75 9.36 9.54 -0.71
C MET A 75 10.25 10.32 -1.65
N ASP A 76 10.98 11.31 -1.12
CA ASP A 76 11.97 12.13 -1.82
C ASP A 76 12.56 11.39 -3.00
N LYS A 77 11.96 11.68 -4.18
CA LYS A 77 12.14 11.07 -5.50
C LYS A 77 13.13 9.91 -5.47
N ILE A 78 12.64 8.66 -5.52
CA ILE A 78 13.49 7.52 -5.85
C ILE A 78 14.29 7.88 -7.13
N LYS A 79 15.55 8.26 -6.96
CA LYS A 79 16.38 8.77 -8.06
C LYS A 79 16.63 7.59 -9.00
N GLY A 80 16.09 7.67 -10.21
CA GLY A 80 16.26 6.64 -11.24
C GLY A 80 15.21 5.54 -11.25
N GLY A 81 14.14 5.62 -10.44
CA GLY A 81 13.04 4.65 -10.48
C GLY A 81 13.37 3.26 -9.91
N VAL A 82 14.49 3.13 -9.20
CA VAL A 82 14.93 1.88 -8.57
C VAL A 82 14.63 1.93 -7.07
N LEU A 83 13.78 1.02 -6.58
CA LEU A 83 13.46 0.93 -5.14
C LEU A 83 14.75 0.88 -4.30
N PRO A 84 14.86 1.68 -3.23
CA PRO A 84 15.97 1.56 -2.29
C PRO A 84 16.08 0.14 -1.75
N GLN A 85 17.31 -0.36 -1.55
CA GLN A 85 17.56 -1.76 -1.19
C GLN A 85 16.74 -2.27 -0.01
N LYS A 86 16.63 -1.48 1.06
CA LYS A 86 15.77 -1.80 2.22
C LYS A 86 14.30 -2.02 1.84
N GLN A 87 13.78 -1.24 0.89
CA GLN A 87 12.40 -1.42 0.42
C GLN A 87 12.27 -2.64 -0.48
N ALA A 88 13.29 -2.95 -1.29
CA ALA A 88 13.33 -4.16 -2.09
C ALA A 88 13.35 -5.41 -1.20
N GLU A 89 14.12 -5.38 -0.10
CA GLU A 89 14.14 -6.46 0.90
C GLU A 89 12.79 -6.65 1.57
N ILE A 90 12.14 -5.57 2.03
CA ILE A 90 10.78 -5.63 2.58
C ILE A 90 9.81 -6.21 1.54
N PHE A 91 9.89 -5.75 0.29
CA PHE A 91 9.04 -6.25 -0.79
C PHE A 91 9.24 -7.76 -1.02
N ASN A 92 10.49 -8.22 -1.02
CA ASN A 92 10.85 -9.63 -1.18
C ASN A 92 10.31 -10.52 -0.04
N THR A 93 10.11 -9.98 1.17
CA THR A 93 9.48 -10.74 2.26
C THR A 93 8.03 -11.12 1.99
N TYR A 94 7.39 -10.47 1.03
CA TYR A 94 5.98 -10.69 0.72
C TYR A 94 5.71 -11.65 -0.45
N ILE A 95 6.74 -12.07 -1.18
CA ILE A 95 6.65 -12.86 -2.43
C ILE A 95 7.35 -14.23 -2.31
N VAL A 96 7.48 -14.74 -1.08
CA VAL A 96 8.03 -16.08 -0.79
C VAL A 96 6.94 -17.14 -0.84
#